data_AF-A0A7C3DDL9-F1
#
_entry.id   AF-A0A7C3DDL9-F1
#
_cell.length_a   1.000
_cell.length_b   1.000
_cell.length_c   1.000
_cell.angle_alpha   90.00
_cell.angle_beta   90.00
_cell.angle_gamma   90.00
#
_symmetry.space_group_name_H-M   'P 1'
#
loop_
_entity.id
_entity.type
_entity.pdbx_description
1 polymer ?
#
loop_
_entity_poly.entity_id
_entity_poly.type
_entity_poly.pdbx_seq_one_letter_code
_entity_poly.pdbx_strand_id
1 'polypeptide(L)'
;MNRRQKTTLIVATVVAAILIFLRSGVGVYINAIWFSKLGYLSVYTKSLTAKWAFFLAGFFVSALFLYLNGWFALRAAPQRIVLTLDDVSISIPKLIKLQKALVALASFLVGLIFAGAISTRWLQILAFFKRQPFGATDPVFSKDIGFYVFSLPVYVLGATWLMWLFILAFGLAAVIYFLGGSFLSRLKELRAVAKAHLSILAALTLLVLAGRFWLERFQLLYSRTGAVFGAGYADIHAKLPAYWIMVIATLVIVVGILLAITRRGWKIVLAGTALFVLMLVLAVGIYPSLVQKVVVEP
;
A
#
# COMPACT_ATOMS: atom_id res chain seq x y z
N MET A 1 0.62 -2.91 -35.67
CA MET A 1 1.95 -3.43 -35.26
C MET A 1 2.25 -4.67 -36.07
N ASN A 2 3.18 -4.57 -37.04
CA ASN A 2 3.52 -5.67 -37.93
C ASN A 2 4.12 -6.85 -37.15
N ARG A 3 3.97 -8.09 -37.65
CA ARG A 3 4.56 -9.28 -37.01
C ARG A 3 6.06 -9.09 -36.70
N ARG A 4 6.79 -8.41 -37.60
CA ARG A 4 8.19 -8.01 -37.42
C ARG A 4 8.42 -7.07 -36.22
N GLN A 5 7.57 -6.05 -36.04
CA GLN A 5 7.66 -5.13 -34.89
C GLN A 5 7.40 -5.84 -33.55
N LYS A 6 6.44 -6.79 -33.53
CA LYS A 6 6.17 -7.62 -32.34
C LYS A 6 7.38 -8.50 -32.00
N THR A 7 7.98 -9.17 -32.98
CA THR A 7 9.18 -10.00 -32.76
C THR A 7 10.38 -9.17 -32.31
N THR A 8 10.63 -8.00 -32.91
CA THR A 8 11.74 -7.13 -32.50
C THR A 8 11.57 -6.63 -31.07
N LEU A 9 10.35 -6.24 -30.65
CA LEU A 9 10.07 -5.86 -29.27
C LEU A 9 10.26 -7.01 -28.27
N ILE A 10 9.83 -8.22 -28.63
CA ILE A 10 10.03 -9.41 -27.77
C ILE A 10 11.52 -9.71 -27.63
N VAL A 11 12.27 -9.74 -28.74
CA VAL A 11 13.73 -9.98 -28.69
C VAL A 11 14.43 -8.90 -27.89
N ALA A 12 14.12 -7.62 -28.11
CA ALA A 12 14.71 -6.51 -27.35
C ALA A 12 14.43 -6.63 -25.83
N THR A 13 13.20 -7.02 -25.47
CA THR A 13 12.81 -7.23 -24.05
C THR A 13 13.56 -8.40 -23.44
N VAL A 14 13.68 -9.52 -24.17
CA VAL A 14 14.43 -10.70 -23.72
C VAL A 14 15.91 -10.38 -23.56
N VAL A 15 16.52 -9.68 -24.51
CA VAL A 15 17.92 -9.26 -24.45
C VAL A 15 18.14 -8.31 -23.26
N ALA A 16 17.27 -7.32 -23.07
CA ALA A 16 17.34 -6.43 -21.91
C ALA A 16 17.24 -7.19 -20.59
N ALA A 17 16.31 -8.15 -20.48
CA ALA A 17 16.18 -9.00 -19.30
C ALA A 17 17.43 -9.84 -19.04
N ILE A 18 18.04 -10.42 -20.08
CA ILE A 18 19.29 -11.18 -19.99
C ILE A 18 20.44 -10.28 -19.53
N LEU A 19 20.58 -9.07 -20.07
CA LEU A 19 21.63 -8.12 -19.68
C LEU A 19 21.48 -7.69 -18.21
N ILE A 20 20.25 -7.43 -17.76
CA ILE A 20 19.96 -7.11 -16.35
C ILE A 20 20.31 -8.30 -15.45
N PHE A 21 19.96 -9.52 -15.88
CA PHE A 21 20.26 -10.75 -15.14
C PHE A 21 21.77 -11.00 -15.03
N LEU A 22 22.51 -10.86 -16.13
CA LEU A 22 23.97 -10.99 -16.16
C LEU A 22 24.65 -9.95 -15.27
N ARG A 23 24.24 -8.68 -15.37
CA ARG A 23 24.77 -7.60 -14.51
C ARG A 23 24.55 -7.91 -13.03
N SER A 24 23.37 -8.43 -12.69
CA SER A 24 23.03 -8.81 -11.32
C SER A 24 23.85 -10.02 -10.84
N GLY A 25 24.04 -11.02 -11.70
CA GLY A 25 24.82 -12.22 -11.42
C GLY A 25 26.30 -11.93 -11.16
N VAL A 26 26.91 -11.04 -11.94
CA VAL A 26 28.30 -10.59 -11.73
C VAL A 26 28.47 -9.97 -10.35
N GLY A 27 27.54 -9.10 -9.94
CA GLY A 27 27.57 -8.50 -8.60
C GLY A 27 27.48 -9.55 -7.49
N VAL A 28 26.61 -10.56 -7.65
CA VAL A 28 26.48 -11.64 -6.66
C VAL A 28 27.77 -12.45 -6.54
N TYR A 29 28.40 -12.77 -7.68
CA TYR A 29 29.64 -13.53 -7.75
C TYR A 29 30.83 -12.79 -7.15
N ILE A 30 31.02 -11.51 -7.52
CA ILE A 30 32.10 -10.67 -6.98
C ILE A 30 31.99 -10.56 -5.47
N ASN A 31 30.78 -10.28 -4.95
CA ASN A 31 30.56 -10.22 -3.51
C ASN A 31 30.80 -11.58 -2.84
N ALA A 32 30.37 -12.70 -3.45
CA ALA A 32 30.62 -14.03 -2.88
C ALA A 32 32.12 -14.32 -2.72
N ILE A 33 32.95 -13.98 -3.71
CA ILE A 33 34.41 -14.12 -3.62
C ILE A 33 34.97 -13.21 -2.53
N TRP A 34 34.58 -11.94 -2.53
CA TRP A 34 35.07 -10.96 -1.55
C TRP A 34 34.76 -11.39 -0.10
N PHE A 35 33.50 -11.77 0.18
CA PHE A 35 33.10 -12.28 1.50
C PHE A 35 33.77 -13.61 1.86
N SER A 36 34.04 -14.47 0.87
CA SER A 36 34.79 -15.72 1.08
C SER A 36 36.23 -15.45 1.51
N LYS A 37 36.92 -14.52 0.85
CA LYS A 37 38.30 -14.13 1.20
C LYS A 37 38.41 -13.52 2.60
N LEU A 38 37.34 -12.90 3.10
CA LEU A 38 37.28 -12.33 4.45
C LEU A 38 36.77 -13.31 5.52
N GLY A 39 36.44 -14.56 5.17
CA GLY A 39 35.87 -15.54 6.11
C GLY A 39 34.41 -15.29 6.49
N TYR A 40 33.74 -14.32 5.86
CA TYR A 40 32.35 -13.92 6.15
C TYR A 40 31.33 -14.48 5.14
N LEU A 41 31.67 -15.53 4.40
CA LEU A 41 30.77 -16.13 3.39
C LEU A 41 29.41 -16.51 3.96
N SER A 42 29.37 -17.05 5.18
CA SER A 42 28.12 -17.42 5.88
C SER A 42 27.19 -16.22 6.13
N VAL A 43 27.75 -15.03 6.38
CA VAL A 43 26.97 -13.80 6.58
C VAL A 43 26.36 -13.35 5.26
N TYR A 44 27.14 -13.41 4.19
CA TYR A 44 26.68 -13.05 2.84
C TYR A 44 25.58 -13.99 2.34
N THR A 45 25.74 -15.31 2.50
CA THR A 45 24.72 -16.27 2.10
C THR A 45 23.43 -16.08 2.88
N LYS A 46 23.48 -15.83 4.20
CA LYS A 46 22.31 -15.49 5.02
C LYS A 46 21.61 -14.20 4.56
N SER A 47 22.38 -13.17 4.23
CA SER A 47 21.83 -11.91 3.69
C SER A 47 21.13 -12.15 2.35
N LEU A 48 21.75 -12.90 1.45
CA LEU A 48 21.23 -13.19 0.11
C LEU A 48 19.96 -14.07 0.17
N THR A 49 19.96 -15.11 1.01
CA THR A 49 18.78 -15.97 1.19
C THR A 49 17.62 -15.20 1.80
N ALA A 50 17.87 -14.33 2.79
CA ALA A 50 16.84 -13.46 3.37
C ALA A 50 16.25 -12.50 2.32
N LYS A 51 17.09 -11.84 1.52
CA LYS A 51 16.64 -10.95 0.44
C LYS A 51 15.73 -11.65 -0.56
N TRP A 52 16.11 -12.85 -1.01
CA TRP A 52 15.29 -13.64 -1.94
C TRP A 52 14.02 -14.19 -1.30
N ALA A 53 14.08 -14.66 -0.05
CA ALA A 53 12.91 -15.14 0.67
C ALA A 53 11.86 -14.04 0.81
N PHE A 54 12.25 -12.84 1.24
CA PHE A 54 11.33 -11.71 1.35
C PHE A 54 10.88 -11.18 0.00
N PHE A 55 11.76 -11.19 -1.03
CA PHE A 55 11.35 -10.87 -2.40
C PHE A 55 10.22 -11.78 -2.87
N LEU A 56 10.40 -13.10 -2.78
CA LEU A 56 9.41 -14.08 -3.21
C LEU A 56 8.11 -13.94 -2.40
N ALA A 57 8.21 -13.81 -1.07
CA ALA A 57 7.05 -13.60 -0.22
C ALA A 57 6.28 -12.33 -0.61
N GLY A 58 6.98 -11.19 -0.75
CA GLY A 58 6.39 -9.93 -1.17
C GLY A 58 5.74 -10.02 -2.55
N PHE A 59 6.41 -10.68 -3.50
CA PHE A 59 5.90 -10.92 -4.86
C PHE A 59 4.60 -11.72 -4.82
N PHE A 60 4.61 -12.91 -4.22
CA PHE A 60 3.44 -13.79 -4.24
C PHE A 60 2.26 -13.18 -3.50
N VAL A 61 2.46 -12.58 -2.33
CA VAL A 61 1.34 -11.98 -1.57
C VAL A 61 0.72 -10.82 -2.36
N SER A 62 1.52 -9.89 -2.88
CA SER A 62 0.99 -8.72 -3.60
C SER A 62 0.42 -9.08 -4.97
N ALA A 63 1.12 -9.90 -5.76
CA ALA A 63 0.66 -10.30 -7.09
C ALA A 63 -0.62 -11.14 -7.01
N LEU A 64 -0.69 -12.10 -6.08
CA LEU A 64 -1.88 -12.92 -5.89
C LEU A 64 -3.06 -12.06 -5.42
N PHE A 65 -2.85 -11.17 -4.45
CA PHE A 65 -3.91 -10.30 -3.95
C PHE A 65 -4.48 -9.40 -5.07
N LEU A 66 -3.61 -8.72 -5.84
CA LEU A 66 -4.04 -7.87 -6.95
C LEU A 66 -4.70 -8.65 -8.07
N TYR A 67 -4.19 -9.85 -8.38
CA TYR A 67 -4.78 -10.71 -9.39
C TYR A 67 -6.17 -11.18 -8.98
N LEU A 68 -6.35 -11.65 -7.74
CA LEU A 68 -7.66 -12.08 -7.23
C LEU A 68 -8.65 -10.91 -7.18
N ASN A 69 -8.20 -9.73 -6.76
CA ASN A 69 -8.99 -8.52 -6.76
C ASN A 69 -9.47 -8.14 -8.18
N GLY A 70 -8.55 -8.08 -9.14
CA GLY A 70 -8.85 -7.77 -10.53
C GLY A 70 -9.68 -8.86 -11.21
N TRP A 71 -9.43 -10.13 -10.91
CA TRP A 71 -10.23 -11.27 -11.39
C TRP A 71 -11.68 -11.18 -10.91
N PHE A 72 -11.89 -10.87 -9.62
CA PHE A 72 -13.22 -10.65 -9.08
C PHE A 72 -13.92 -9.48 -9.75
N ALA A 73 -13.23 -8.35 -9.94
CA ALA A 73 -13.77 -7.18 -10.63
C ALA A 73 -14.16 -7.49 -12.09
N LEU A 74 -13.32 -8.21 -12.84
CA LEU A 74 -13.60 -8.63 -14.21
C LEU A 74 -14.79 -9.59 -14.29
N ARG A 75 -14.96 -10.46 -13.30
CA ARG A 75 -16.10 -11.39 -13.24
C ARG A 75 -17.41 -10.67 -12.94
N ALA A 76 -17.36 -9.64 -12.09
CA ALA A 76 -18.51 -8.84 -11.69
C ALA A 76 -18.90 -7.77 -12.72
N ALA A 77 -17.99 -7.36 -13.62
CA ALA A 77 -18.26 -6.34 -14.62
C ALA A 77 -19.10 -6.88 -15.81
N PRO A 78 -19.96 -6.07 -16.44
CA PRO A 78 -20.74 -6.47 -17.61
C PRO A 78 -19.83 -6.88 -18.78
N GLN A 79 -20.10 -8.05 -19.38
CA GLN A 79 -19.28 -8.61 -20.47
C GLN A 79 -19.60 -8.05 -21.87
N ARG A 80 -20.68 -7.29 -22.02
CA ARG A 80 -21.09 -6.64 -23.27
C ARG A 80 -21.26 -5.16 -23.04
N ILE A 81 -20.68 -4.34 -23.92
CA ILE A 81 -21.02 -2.92 -24.02
C ILE A 81 -22.20 -2.87 -24.99
N VAL A 82 -23.35 -2.40 -24.50
CA VAL A 82 -24.50 -2.11 -25.35
C VAL A 82 -24.46 -0.61 -25.60
N LEU A 83 -24.02 -0.22 -26.80
CA LEU A 83 -24.18 1.16 -27.27
C LEU A 83 -25.59 1.24 -27.85
N THR A 84 -26.45 2.05 -27.21
CA THR A 84 -27.78 2.37 -27.74
C THR A 84 -27.68 3.75 -28.37
N LEU A 85 -27.70 3.79 -29.70
CA LEU A 85 -27.85 5.01 -30.50
C LEU A 85 -29.14 4.84 -31.29
N ASP A 86 -30.13 5.72 -31.09
CA ASP A 86 -31.40 5.78 -31.85
C ASP A 86 -31.96 4.39 -32.24
N ASP A 87 -32.35 3.60 -31.23
CA ASP A 87 -32.93 2.25 -31.34
C ASP A 87 -32.05 1.13 -31.95
N VAL A 88 -30.81 1.42 -32.36
CA VAL A 88 -29.84 0.39 -32.78
C VAL A 88 -28.90 0.04 -31.63
N SER A 89 -29.03 -1.18 -31.12
CA SER A 89 -28.10 -1.72 -30.12
C SER A 89 -26.95 -2.49 -30.78
N ILE A 90 -25.75 -1.92 -30.81
CA ILE A 90 -24.56 -2.64 -31.26
C ILE A 90 -23.89 -3.29 -30.05
N SER A 91 -23.83 -4.63 -30.04
CA SER A 91 -23.10 -5.39 -29.02
C SER A 91 -21.69 -5.72 -29.51
N ILE A 92 -20.68 -5.01 -28.99
CA ILE A 92 -19.28 -5.34 -29.28
C ILE A 92 -18.82 -6.41 -28.27
N PRO A 93 -18.36 -7.59 -28.72
CA PRO A 93 -17.81 -8.59 -27.82
C PRO A 93 -16.54 -8.05 -27.17
N LYS A 94 -16.49 -8.01 -25.84
CA LYS A 94 -15.28 -7.60 -25.12
C LYS A 94 -14.15 -8.59 -25.36
N LEU A 95 -12.93 -8.07 -25.47
CA LEU A 95 -11.68 -8.85 -25.46
C LEU A 95 -11.37 -9.34 -24.03
N ILE A 96 -12.25 -10.17 -23.45
CA ILE A 96 -12.14 -10.65 -22.06
C ILE A 96 -10.80 -11.37 -21.83
N LYS A 97 -10.32 -12.14 -22.81
CA LYS A 97 -9.00 -12.80 -22.75
C LYS A 97 -7.86 -11.78 -22.62
N LEU A 98 -7.91 -10.69 -23.40
CA LEU A 98 -6.92 -9.62 -23.32
C LEU A 98 -7.00 -8.89 -21.97
N GLN A 99 -8.20 -8.58 -21.46
CA GLN A 99 -8.36 -7.94 -20.16
C GLN A 99 -7.82 -8.81 -19.00
N LYS A 100 -8.12 -10.11 -19.01
CA LYS A 100 -7.55 -11.06 -18.03
C LYS A 100 -6.03 -11.12 -18.11
N ALA A 101 -5.48 -11.17 -19.33
CA ALA A 101 -4.03 -11.15 -19.54
C ALA A 101 -3.39 -9.83 -19.06
N LEU A 102 -4.03 -8.68 -19.30
CA LEU A 102 -3.57 -7.37 -18.83
C LEU A 102 -3.64 -7.26 -17.31
N VAL A 103 -4.69 -7.77 -16.66
CA VAL A 103 -4.78 -7.81 -15.19
C VAL A 103 -3.71 -8.72 -14.59
N ALA A 104 -3.48 -9.90 -15.19
CA ALA A 104 -2.41 -10.80 -14.76
C ALA A 104 -1.03 -10.14 -14.92
N LEU A 105 -0.77 -9.51 -16.07
CA LEU A 105 0.47 -8.80 -16.34
C LEU A 105 0.67 -7.62 -15.39
N ALA A 106 -0.35 -6.79 -15.18
CA ALA A 106 -0.30 -5.67 -14.25
C ALA A 106 -0.04 -6.13 -12.81
N SER A 107 -0.74 -7.17 -12.36
CA SER A 107 -0.56 -7.75 -11.02
C SER A 107 0.85 -8.34 -10.84
N PHE A 108 1.38 -8.99 -11.89
CA PHE A 108 2.74 -9.50 -11.92
C PHE A 108 3.77 -8.36 -11.82
N LEU A 109 3.65 -7.33 -12.65
CA LEU A 109 4.59 -6.20 -12.67
C LEU A 109 4.57 -5.39 -11.37
N VAL A 110 3.37 -5.07 -10.87
CA VAL A 110 3.22 -4.39 -9.56
C VAL A 110 3.74 -5.29 -8.43
N GLY A 111 3.50 -6.60 -8.51
CA GLY A 111 4.04 -7.56 -7.57
C GLY A 111 5.57 -7.53 -7.49
N LEU A 112 6.26 -7.41 -8.63
CA LEU A 112 7.73 -7.26 -8.66
C LEU A 112 8.21 -5.98 -7.97
N ILE A 113 7.47 -4.86 -8.11
CA ILE A 113 7.79 -3.61 -7.43
C ILE A 113 7.66 -3.78 -5.91
N PHE A 114 6.58 -4.39 -5.45
CA PHE A 114 6.34 -4.66 -4.02
C PHE A 114 7.36 -5.65 -3.44
N ALA A 115 7.76 -6.65 -4.22
CA ALA A 115 8.82 -7.60 -3.89
C ALA A 115 10.18 -6.92 -3.71
N GLY A 116 10.54 -6.03 -4.64
CA GLY A 116 11.75 -5.24 -4.55
C GLY A 116 11.77 -4.37 -3.30
N ALA A 117 10.67 -3.65 -3.05
CA ALA A 117 10.54 -2.79 -1.86
C ALA A 117 10.78 -3.57 -0.56
N ILE A 118 10.17 -4.75 -0.40
CA ILE A 118 10.31 -5.53 0.85
C ILE A 118 11.70 -6.20 0.95
N SER A 119 12.27 -6.64 -0.18
CA SER A 119 13.60 -7.26 -0.23
C SER A 119 14.69 -6.31 0.25
N THR A 120 14.60 -5.02 -0.08
CA THR A 120 15.56 -4.01 0.42
C THR A 120 15.51 -3.82 1.94
N ARG A 121 14.42 -4.21 2.60
CA ARG A 121 14.21 -4.10 4.05
C ARG A 121 14.46 -5.41 4.79
N TRP A 122 15.11 -6.39 4.15
CA TRP A 122 15.41 -7.71 4.71
C TRP A 122 16.01 -7.64 6.13
N LEU A 123 16.95 -6.72 6.39
CA LEU A 123 17.62 -6.61 7.68
C LEU A 123 16.66 -6.14 8.78
N GLN A 124 15.79 -5.17 8.47
CA GLN A 124 14.78 -4.68 9.41
C GLN A 124 13.80 -5.80 9.78
N ILE A 125 13.34 -6.56 8.79
CA ILE A 125 12.41 -7.66 9.00
C ILE A 125 13.08 -8.81 9.78
N LEU A 126 14.32 -9.14 9.45
CA LEU A 126 15.07 -10.18 10.18
C LEU A 126 15.33 -9.77 11.64
N ALA A 127 15.68 -8.49 11.86
CA ALA A 127 15.88 -7.94 13.20
C ALA A 127 14.60 -7.97 14.03
N PHE A 128 13.42 -7.76 13.42
CA PHE A 128 12.14 -7.93 14.11
C PHE A 128 11.88 -9.36 14.61
N PHE A 129 12.24 -10.37 13.81
CA PHE A 129 12.12 -11.78 14.20
C PHE A 129 13.17 -12.22 15.22
N LYS A 130 14.32 -11.53 15.26
CA LYS A 130 15.42 -11.79 16.19
C LYS A 130 15.56 -10.71 17.26
N ARG A 131 14.48 -9.97 17.52
CA ARG A 131 14.47 -8.85 18.47
C ARG A 131 14.82 -9.31 19.89
N GLN A 132 15.55 -8.47 20.61
CA GLN A 132 15.89 -8.66 22.01
C GLN A 132 15.40 -7.44 22.81
N PRO A 133 14.99 -7.62 24.09
CA PRO A 133 14.67 -6.50 24.96
C PRO A 133 15.95 -5.70 25.27
N PHE A 134 15.80 -4.39 25.40
CA PHE A 134 16.88 -3.52 25.84
C PHE A 134 16.96 -3.43 27.36
N GLY A 135 15.86 -3.73 28.08
CA GLY A 135 15.80 -3.66 29.53
C GLY A 135 15.56 -2.25 30.08
N ALA A 136 15.26 -1.30 29.18
CA ALA A 136 14.90 0.07 29.51
C ALA A 136 13.62 0.44 28.77
N THR A 137 12.72 1.13 29.47
CA THR A 137 11.41 1.53 28.94
C THR A 137 11.36 3.03 28.70
N ASP A 138 10.59 3.43 27.69
CA ASP A 138 10.35 4.84 27.42
C ASP A 138 9.36 5.43 28.45
N PRO A 139 9.54 6.69 28.88
CA PRO A 139 8.71 7.30 29.91
C PRO A 139 7.31 7.71 29.43
N VAL A 140 7.05 7.74 28.11
CA VAL A 140 5.79 8.27 27.55
C VAL A 140 4.75 7.16 27.33
N PHE A 141 5.17 6.03 26.78
CA PHE A 141 4.32 4.90 26.40
C PHE A 141 4.66 3.61 27.16
N SER A 142 5.68 3.63 28.02
CA SER A 142 6.13 2.50 28.84
C SER A 142 6.42 1.23 28.01
N LYS A 143 6.97 1.42 26.81
CA LYS A 143 7.45 0.37 25.91
C LYS A 143 8.96 0.23 26.02
N ASP A 144 9.44 -1.00 25.95
CA ASP A 144 10.88 -1.28 25.88
C ASP A 144 11.50 -0.61 24.63
N ILE A 145 12.72 -0.08 24.75
CA ILE A 145 13.42 0.58 23.63
C ILE A 145 13.53 -0.35 22.41
N GLY A 146 13.62 -1.67 22.61
CA GLY A 146 13.62 -2.67 21.55
C GLY A 146 12.34 -2.69 20.70
N PHE A 147 11.20 -2.22 21.24
CA PHE A 147 10.00 -1.99 20.42
C PHE A 147 10.27 -0.96 19.33
N TYR A 148 10.89 0.16 19.67
CA TYR A 148 11.17 1.26 18.75
C TYR A 148 12.25 0.90 17.72
N VAL A 149 13.28 0.17 18.14
CA VAL A 149 14.39 -0.22 17.26
C VAL A 149 14.01 -1.36 16.31
N PHE A 150 13.31 -2.39 16.81
CA PHE A 150 13.06 -3.62 16.03
C PHE A 150 11.63 -3.77 15.53
N SER A 151 10.63 -3.33 16.29
CA SER A 151 9.22 -3.64 16.01
C SER A 151 8.49 -2.55 15.24
N LEU A 152 8.59 -1.31 15.72
CA LEU A 152 7.93 -0.16 15.11
C LEU A 152 8.30 0.04 13.63
N PRO A 153 9.57 -0.09 13.19
CA PRO A 153 9.91 0.08 11.78
C PRO A 153 9.23 -0.96 10.89
N VAL A 154 9.07 -2.20 11.38
CA VAL A 154 8.38 -3.27 10.63
C VAL A 154 6.87 -3.07 10.60
N TYR A 155 6.26 -2.57 11.68
CA TYR A 155 4.84 -2.20 11.67
C TYR A 155 4.56 -1.05 10.71
N VAL A 156 5.40 -0.01 10.70
CA VAL A 156 5.30 1.13 9.78
C VAL A 156 5.52 0.68 8.33
N LEU A 157 6.52 -0.19 8.10
CA LEU A 157 6.77 -0.80 6.79
C LEU A 157 5.55 -1.58 6.30
N GLY A 158 5.00 -2.46 7.14
CA GLY A 158 3.82 -3.28 6.82
C GLY A 158 2.58 -2.43 6.55
N ALA A 159 2.33 -1.41 7.37
CA ALA A 159 1.21 -0.49 7.16
C ALA A 159 1.36 0.33 5.88
N THR A 160 2.58 0.78 5.55
CA THR A 160 2.86 1.49 4.29
C THR A 160 2.68 0.57 3.08
N TRP A 161 3.16 -0.67 3.18
CA TRP A 161 3.01 -1.69 2.14
C TRP A 161 1.54 -2.03 1.88
N LEU A 162 0.76 -2.28 2.94
CA LEU A 162 -0.69 -2.55 2.85
C LEU A 162 -1.46 -1.36 2.31
N MET A 163 -1.12 -0.14 2.72
CA MET A 163 -1.76 1.09 2.23
C MET A 163 -1.67 1.17 0.70
N TRP A 164 -0.46 1.06 0.15
CA TRP A 164 -0.27 1.10 -1.30
C TRP A 164 -0.94 -0.08 -2.00
N LEU A 165 -0.93 -1.27 -1.40
CA LEU A 165 -1.58 -2.45 -1.96
C LEU A 165 -3.09 -2.23 -2.13
N PHE A 166 -3.77 -1.73 -1.08
CA PHE A 166 -5.20 -1.48 -1.14
C PHE A 166 -5.56 -0.29 -2.04
N ILE A 167 -4.76 0.77 -2.08
CA ILE A 167 -4.95 1.89 -3.02
C ILE A 167 -4.88 1.40 -4.47
N LEU A 168 -3.87 0.60 -4.81
CA LEU A 168 -3.72 0.06 -6.16
C LEU A 168 -4.82 -0.96 -6.50
N ALA A 169 -5.24 -1.79 -5.55
CA ALA A 169 -6.38 -2.70 -5.73
C ALA A 169 -7.69 -1.92 -5.96
N PHE A 170 -7.94 -0.87 -5.18
CA PHE A 170 -9.08 0.03 -5.38
C PHE A 170 -9.03 0.66 -6.78
N GLY A 171 -7.89 1.22 -7.18
CA GLY A 171 -7.70 1.83 -8.49
C GLY A 171 -7.91 0.85 -9.63
N LEU A 172 -7.33 -0.35 -9.54
CA LEU A 172 -7.49 -1.42 -10.52
C LEU A 172 -8.97 -1.82 -10.67
N ALA A 173 -9.65 -2.11 -9.56
CA ALA A 173 -11.07 -2.46 -9.57
C ALA A 173 -11.93 -1.30 -10.11
N ALA A 174 -11.64 -0.05 -9.74
CA ALA A 174 -12.37 1.12 -10.20
C ALA A 174 -12.26 1.30 -11.72
N VAL A 175 -11.04 1.18 -12.27
CA VAL A 175 -10.81 1.21 -13.73
C VAL A 175 -11.58 0.09 -14.43
N ILE A 176 -11.55 -1.13 -13.90
CA ILE A 176 -12.29 -2.27 -14.45
C ILE A 176 -13.79 -2.01 -14.45
N TYR A 177 -14.35 -1.50 -13.36
CA TYR A 177 -15.79 -1.21 -13.27
C TYR A 177 -16.22 -0.04 -14.14
N PHE A 178 -15.38 0.99 -14.26
CA PHE A 178 -15.60 2.17 -15.08
C PHE A 178 -15.58 1.83 -16.57
N LEU A 179 -14.49 1.23 -17.07
CA LEU A 179 -14.42 0.68 -18.44
C LEU A 179 -15.45 -0.45 -18.65
N GLY A 180 -15.86 -1.07 -17.56
CA GLY A 180 -16.93 -2.05 -17.47
C GLY A 180 -18.31 -1.51 -17.87
N GLY A 181 -18.54 -0.20 -17.70
CA GLY A 181 -19.87 0.40 -17.77
C GLY A 181 -20.76 0.02 -16.59
N SER A 182 -20.19 -0.50 -15.50
CA SER A 182 -20.95 -1.07 -14.36
C SER A 182 -21.83 -0.03 -13.67
N PHE A 183 -21.37 1.24 -13.67
CA PHE A 183 -22.14 2.36 -13.16
C PHE A 183 -23.21 2.86 -14.12
N LEU A 184 -23.08 2.65 -15.42
CA LEU A 184 -24.08 3.04 -16.43
C LEU A 184 -25.10 1.92 -16.71
N SER A 185 -24.83 0.69 -16.25
CA SER A 185 -25.71 -0.45 -16.43
C SER A 185 -27.10 -0.19 -15.85
N ARG A 186 -28.14 -0.58 -16.60
CA ARG A 186 -29.54 -0.60 -16.12
C ARG A 186 -29.78 -1.69 -15.07
N LEU A 187 -28.90 -2.69 -14.98
CA LEU A 187 -28.98 -3.77 -14.00
C LEU A 187 -28.52 -3.27 -12.62
N LYS A 188 -29.49 -3.07 -11.72
CA LYS A 188 -29.25 -2.60 -10.34
C LYS A 188 -28.26 -3.49 -9.58
N GLU A 189 -28.27 -4.80 -9.84
CA GLU A 189 -27.39 -5.78 -9.21
C GLU A 189 -25.91 -5.55 -9.54
N LEU A 190 -25.58 -5.33 -10.83
CA LEU A 190 -24.19 -5.09 -11.25
C LEU A 190 -23.63 -3.80 -10.63
N ARG A 191 -24.47 -2.76 -10.55
CA ARG A 191 -24.10 -1.51 -9.87
C ARG A 191 -23.92 -1.73 -8.36
N ALA A 192 -24.76 -2.54 -7.73
CA ALA A 192 -24.66 -2.86 -6.31
C ALA A 192 -23.38 -3.64 -5.97
N VAL A 193 -23.02 -4.64 -6.78
CA VAL A 193 -21.78 -5.43 -6.60
C VAL A 193 -20.54 -4.55 -6.77
N ALA A 194 -20.48 -3.74 -7.83
CA ALA A 194 -19.36 -2.81 -8.04
C ALA A 194 -19.21 -1.82 -6.89
N LYS A 195 -20.35 -1.23 -6.45
CA LYS A 195 -20.40 -0.33 -5.30
C LYS A 195 -19.90 -1.02 -4.02
N ALA A 196 -20.40 -2.22 -3.71
CA ALA A 196 -20.01 -2.96 -2.51
C ALA A 196 -18.51 -3.30 -2.52
N HIS A 197 -17.99 -3.82 -3.63
CA HIS A 197 -16.58 -4.19 -3.75
C HIS A 197 -15.66 -2.97 -3.55
N LEU A 198 -15.93 -1.85 -4.22
CA LEU A 198 -15.15 -0.63 -4.04
C LEU A 198 -15.28 -0.04 -2.63
N SER A 199 -16.46 -0.12 -2.02
CA SER A 199 -16.67 0.33 -0.64
C SER A 199 -15.84 -0.49 0.34
N ILE A 200 -15.76 -1.81 0.16
CA ILE A 200 -14.96 -2.69 1.00
C ILE A 200 -13.47 -2.38 0.84
N LEU A 201 -12.99 -2.19 -0.39
CA LEU A 201 -11.58 -1.80 -0.62
C LEU A 201 -11.26 -0.43 -0.01
N ALA A 202 -12.16 0.54 -0.12
CA ALA A 202 -12.01 1.85 0.51
C ALA A 202 -11.99 1.73 2.05
N ALA A 203 -12.89 0.95 2.63
CA ALA A 203 -12.94 0.68 4.07
C ALA A 203 -11.64 0.01 4.56
N LEU A 204 -11.12 -0.99 3.85
CA LEU A 204 -9.84 -1.64 4.16
C LEU A 204 -8.67 -0.65 4.09
N THR A 205 -8.64 0.20 3.05
CA THR A 205 -7.62 1.25 2.92
C THR A 205 -7.65 2.21 4.12
N LEU A 206 -8.84 2.66 4.53
CA LEU A 206 -9.01 3.54 5.68
C LEU A 206 -8.72 2.86 7.01
N LEU A 207 -9.00 1.56 7.16
CA LEU A 207 -8.58 0.81 8.35
C LEU A 207 -7.06 0.79 8.48
N VAL A 208 -6.34 0.60 7.37
CA VAL A 208 -4.88 0.71 7.38
C VAL A 208 -4.44 2.15 7.70
N LEU A 209 -5.15 3.17 7.20
CA LEU A 209 -4.88 4.57 7.56
C LEU A 209 -5.04 4.84 9.05
N ALA A 210 -6.10 4.32 9.68
CA ALA A 210 -6.31 4.41 11.12
C ALA A 210 -5.16 3.74 11.88
N GLY A 211 -4.75 2.55 11.44
CA GLY A 211 -3.57 1.85 11.97
C GLY A 211 -2.29 2.68 11.84
N ARG A 212 -2.10 3.41 10.74
CA ARG A 212 -0.96 4.31 10.57
C ARG A 212 -0.99 5.46 11.56
N PHE A 213 -2.10 6.18 11.72
CA PHE A 213 -2.19 7.24 12.74
C PHE A 213 -1.93 6.70 14.15
N TRP A 214 -2.40 5.49 14.44
CA TRP A 214 -2.11 4.84 15.71
C TRP A 214 -0.61 4.57 15.89
N LEU A 215 0.12 4.20 14.83
CA LEU A 215 1.57 4.00 14.83
C LEU A 215 2.37 5.32 14.89
N GLU A 216 1.89 6.39 14.24
CA GLU A 216 2.55 7.71 14.24
C GLU A 216 2.73 8.26 15.66
N ARG A 217 1.83 7.92 16.60
CA ARG A 217 1.97 8.29 18.02
C ARG A 217 3.30 7.82 18.61
N PHE A 218 3.76 6.62 18.26
CA PHE A 218 5.04 6.10 18.74
C PHE A 218 6.23 6.74 18.03
N GLN A 219 6.03 7.24 16.81
CA GLN A 219 7.08 7.94 16.06
C GLN A 219 7.38 9.34 16.62
N LEU A 220 6.52 9.88 17.51
CA LEU A 220 6.79 11.15 18.19
C LEU A 220 8.10 11.13 18.99
N LEU A 221 8.55 9.97 19.46
CA LEU A 221 9.85 9.83 20.14
C LEU A 221 11.06 9.96 19.20
N TYR A 222 10.84 9.98 17.88
CA TYR A 222 11.86 10.30 16.87
C TYR A 222 11.76 11.73 16.34
N SER A 223 10.93 12.56 16.98
CA SER A 223 10.79 13.97 16.61
C SER A 223 12.14 14.69 16.72
N ARG A 224 12.47 15.44 15.67
CA ARG A 224 13.62 16.36 15.62
C ARG A 224 13.19 17.80 15.84
N THR A 225 11.94 18.01 16.23
CA THR A 225 11.31 19.32 16.35
C THR A 225 11.51 19.83 17.77
N GLY A 226 12.02 21.05 17.93
CA GLY A 226 12.30 21.67 19.23
C GLY A 226 13.77 21.57 19.66
N ALA A 227 14.03 21.91 20.93
CA ALA A 227 15.38 22.09 21.46
C ALA A 227 16.18 20.79 21.67
N VAL A 228 15.51 19.64 21.77
CA VAL A 228 16.12 18.32 22.01
C VAL A 228 15.52 17.26 21.09
N PHE A 229 16.31 16.23 20.79
CA PHE A 229 15.82 15.08 20.04
C PHE A 229 14.88 14.24 20.91
N GLY A 230 13.68 13.96 20.41
CA GLY A 230 12.64 13.24 21.15
C GLY A 230 11.31 13.99 21.16
N ALA A 231 10.30 13.41 21.82
CA ALA A 231 8.98 14.02 21.91
C ALA A 231 9.03 15.31 22.76
N GLY A 232 8.88 16.46 22.11
CA GLY A 232 8.80 17.76 22.78
C GLY A 232 7.41 18.05 23.37
N TYR A 233 7.27 19.21 24.04
CA TYR A 233 6.00 19.62 24.65
C TYR A 233 4.84 19.66 23.62
N ALA A 234 5.07 20.26 22.45
CA ALA A 234 4.07 20.32 21.38
C ALA A 234 3.75 18.94 20.79
N ASP A 235 4.71 18.01 20.76
CA ASP A 235 4.45 16.65 20.28
C ASP A 235 3.49 15.91 21.22
N ILE A 236 3.71 16.02 22.53
CA ILE A 236 2.91 15.32 23.55
C ILE A 236 1.54 15.98 23.74
N HIS A 237 1.45 17.31 23.75
CA HIS A 237 0.20 18.01 24.07
C HIS A 237 -0.62 18.40 22.85
N ALA A 238 -0.03 18.45 21.64
CA ALA A 238 -0.74 18.77 20.41
C ALA A 238 -0.82 17.59 19.44
N LYS A 239 0.30 17.00 19.02
CA LYS A 239 0.29 15.94 18.00
C LYS A 239 -0.32 14.64 18.50
N LEU A 240 -0.02 14.23 19.73
CA LEU A 240 -0.53 12.98 20.28
C LEU A 240 -2.08 12.96 20.38
N PRO A 241 -2.76 13.98 20.94
CA PRO A 241 -4.22 14.07 20.87
C PRO A 241 -4.76 14.13 19.43
N ALA A 242 -4.10 14.88 18.54
CA ALA A 242 -4.50 14.96 17.14
C ALA A 242 -4.52 13.59 16.45
N TYR A 243 -3.49 12.75 16.67
CA TYR A 243 -3.47 11.40 16.11
C TYR A 243 -4.61 10.53 16.66
N TRP A 244 -4.98 10.65 17.94
CA TRP A 244 -6.12 9.92 18.49
C TRP A 244 -7.45 10.33 17.84
N ILE A 245 -7.67 11.63 17.66
CA ILE A 245 -8.85 12.16 16.95
C ILE A 245 -8.89 11.60 15.53
N MET A 246 -7.75 11.58 14.83
CA MET A 246 -7.65 11.04 13.48
C MET A 246 -7.96 9.53 13.42
N VAL A 247 -7.52 8.73 14.39
CA VAL A 247 -7.87 7.30 14.48
C VAL A 247 -9.39 7.14 14.59
N ILE A 248 -10.02 7.82 15.54
CA ILE A 248 -11.46 7.72 15.79
C ILE A 248 -12.25 8.21 14.57
N ALA A 249 -11.90 9.37 14.02
CA ALA A 249 -12.55 9.94 12.84
C ALA A 249 -12.47 8.99 11.63
N THR A 250 -11.31 8.37 11.41
CA THR A 250 -11.13 7.38 10.33
C THR A 250 -12.02 6.16 10.54
N LEU A 251 -12.10 5.62 11.77
CA LEU A 251 -12.95 4.47 12.09
C LEU A 251 -14.44 4.77 11.91
N VAL A 252 -14.89 5.98 12.29
CA VAL A 252 -16.27 6.42 12.05
C VAL A 252 -16.58 6.46 10.55
N ILE A 253 -15.66 6.91 9.70
CA ILE A 253 -15.83 6.89 8.24
C ILE A 253 -15.89 5.47 7.71
N VAL A 254 -15.05 4.56 8.21
CA VAL A 254 -15.09 3.13 7.83
C VAL A 254 -16.48 2.55 8.09
N VAL A 255 -17.02 2.76 9.29
CA VAL A 255 -18.39 2.31 9.63
C VAL A 255 -19.42 2.96 8.72
N GLY A 256 -19.30 4.26 8.46
CA GLY A 256 -20.18 5.00 7.54
C GLY A 256 -20.18 4.44 6.12
N ILE A 257 -19.01 4.11 5.56
CA ILE A 257 -18.86 3.49 4.23
C ILE A 257 -19.58 2.13 4.21
N LEU A 258 -19.33 1.28 5.21
CA LEU A 258 -19.93 -0.06 5.28
C LEU A 258 -21.46 0.00 5.39
N LEU A 259 -22.00 0.93 6.19
CA LEU A 259 -23.45 1.14 6.28
C LEU A 259 -24.04 1.74 4.99
N ALA A 260 -23.28 2.55 4.25
CA ALA A 260 -23.70 3.12 2.97
C ALA A 260 -23.68 2.10 1.81
N ILE A 261 -23.14 0.89 2.02
CA ILE A 261 -23.28 -0.22 1.06
C ILE A 261 -24.75 -0.56 0.89
N THR A 262 -25.46 -0.81 2.01
CA THR A 262 -26.88 -1.22 2.02
C THR A 262 -27.85 -0.04 1.97
N ARG A 263 -27.49 1.13 2.53
CA ARG A 263 -28.36 2.32 2.56
C ARG A 263 -28.03 3.35 1.45
N ARG A 264 -29.00 4.18 1.06
CA ARG A 264 -28.79 5.35 0.16
C ARG A 264 -28.22 6.53 0.97
N GLY A 265 -26.92 6.49 1.30
CA GLY A 265 -26.27 7.48 2.19
C GLY A 265 -24.93 8.07 1.71
N TRP A 266 -24.58 7.96 0.43
CA TRP A 266 -23.23 8.29 -0.07
C TRP A 266 -22.82 9.75 0.11
N LYS A 267 -23.79 10.67 0.15
CA LYS A 267 -23.53 12.09 0.42
C LYS A 267 -22.93 12.31 1.83
N ILE A 268 -23.39 11.56 2.83
CA ILE A 268 -22.89 11.65 4.21
C ILE A 268 -21.45 11.14 4.29
N VAL A 269 -21.17 10.04 3.58
CA VAL A 269 -19.81 9.49 3.50
C VAL A 269 -18.85 10.48 2.82
N LEU A 270 -19.26 11.09 1.71
CA LEU A 270 -18.47 12.10 1.00
C LEU A 270 -18.22 13.34 1.87
N ALA A 271 -19.26 13.86 2.52
CA ALA A 271 -19.13 14.99 3.45
C ALA A 271 -18.21 14.66 4.63
N GLY A 272 -18.35 13.46 5.23
CA GLY A 272 -17.48 12.98 6.30
C GLY A 272 -16.02 12.85 5.84
N THR A 273 -15.80 12.41 4.61
CA THR A 273 -14.44 12.27 4.03
C THR A 273 -13.82 13.65 3.78
N ALA A 274 -14.59 14.61 3.25
CA ALA A 274 -14.13 15.98 3.05
C ALA A 274 -13.77 16.65 4.39
N LEU A 275 -14.63 16.49 5.40
CA LEU A 275 -14.37 16.97 6.76
C LEU A 275 -13.13 16.32 7.37
N PHE A 276 -12.91 15.03 7.13
CA PHE A 276 -11.72 14.32 7.57
C PHE A 276 -10.44 14.85 6.92
N VAL A 277 -10.45 15.15 5.62
CA VAL A 277 -9.31 15.77 4.94
C VAL A 277 -9.02 17.14 5.55
N LEU A 278 -10.05 17.93 5.86
CA LEU A 278 -9.89 19.20 6.55
C LEU A 278 -9.29 19.01 7.95
N MET A 279 -9.80 18.06 8.75
CA MET A 279 -9.24 17.72 10.06
C MET A 279 -7.79 17.28 9.98
N LEU A 280 -7.41 16.50 8.95
CA LEU A 280 -6.03 16.06 8.75
C LEU A 280 -5.08 17.25 8.62
N VAL A 281 -5.44 18.22 7.77
CA VAL A 281 -4.62 19.42 7.55
C VAL A 281 -4.53 20.27 8.83
N LEU A 282 -5.67 20.48 9.50
CA LEU A 282 -5.73 21.32 10.70
C LEU A 282 -5.02 20.66 11.89
N ALA A 283 -5.40 19.44 12.23
CA ALA A 283 -4.97 18.76 13.46
C ALA A 283 -3.51 18.27 13.39
N VAL A 284 -3.05 17.81 12.22
CA VAL A 284 -1.69 17.27 12.07
C VAL A 284 -0.71 18.31 11.51
N GLY A 285 -1.15 19.23 10.65
CA GLY A 285 -0.28 20.22 10.02
C GLY A 285 -0.20 21.55 10.78
N ILE A 286 -1.35 22.21 10.95
CA ILE A 286 -1.40 23.61 11.39
C ILE A 286 -1.33 23.72 12.91
N TYR A 287 -2.16 22.99 13.64
CA TYR A 287 -2.27 23.11 15.10
C TYR A 287 -0.94 22.87 15.84
N PRO A 288 -0.16 21.81 15.55
CA PRO A 288 1.10 21.57 16.25
C PRO A 288 2.17 22.63 15.98
N SER A 289 2.21 23.17 14.76
CA SER A 289 3.18 24.21 14.40
C SER A 289 2.87 25.55 15.07
N LEU A 290 1.59 25.87 15.28
CA LEU A 290 1.17 27.03 16.07
C LEU A 290 1.56 26.88 17.54
N VAL A 291 1.30 25.73 18.15
CA VAL A 291 1.67 25.48 19.56
C VAL A 291 3.19 25.57 19.73
N GLN A 292 3.98 25.03 18.80
CA GLN A 292 5.44 25.14 18.86
C GLN A 292 5.91 26.60 18.84
N LYS A 293 5.41 27.42 17.91
CA LYS A 293 5.83 28.81 17.76
C LYS A 293 5.35 29.74 18.87
N VAL A 294 4.14 29.54 19.39
CA VAL A 294 3.51 30.48 20.32
C VAL A 294 3.81 30.13 21.78
N VAL A 295 3.99 28.84 22.09
CA VAL A 295 4.14 28.37 23.47
C VAL A 295 5.56 27.91 23.79
N VAL A 296 6.26 27.29 22.83
CA VAL A 296 7.57 26.66 23.08
C VAL A 296 8.75 27.53 22.65
N GLU A 297 8.63 28.23 21.52
CA GLU A 297 9.64 29.16 20.99
C GLU A 297 9.13 30.62 20.93
N PRO A 298 8.51 31.19 21.99
CA PRO A 298 8.02 32.56 21.96
C PRO A 298 9.15 33.59 21.85
#